data_AF-A0A0Q9ZH10-F1
#
_entry.id   AF-A0A0Q9ZH10-F1
#
_cell.length_a   1.000
_cell.length_b   1.000
_cell.length_c   1.000
_cell.angle_alpha   90.00
_cell.angle_beta   90.00
_cell.angle_gamma   90.00
#
_symmetry.space_group_name_H-M   'P 1'
#
loop_
_entity.id
_entity.type
_entity.pdbx_description
1 polymer ?
#
loop_
_entity_poly.entity_id
_entity_poly.type
_entity_poly.pdbx_seq_one_letter_code
_entity_poly.pdbx_strand_id
1 'polypeptide(L)'
;MSFSDLFGSGEHLRNINHFASIVNLASVDGEINEKERVLLERFARKLDISEQEYKMVIKNPQEFPISAYNSVEKRLERLHDLFKIIFADNEIDHEEETLIKRYAIGLGFSNENAEKIIKRSIQIFSGQLNFEDYQYLLDK
;
A
#
# COMPACT_ATOMS: atom_id res chain seq x y z
N MET A 1 18.60 -2.01 20.67
CA MET A 1 17.13 -2.07 20.56
C MET A 1 16.79 -2.70 19.23
N SER A 2 15.86 -3.65 19.21
CA SER A 2 15.37 -4.25 17.97
C SER A 2 14.43 -3.27 17.26
N PHE A 3 14.34 -3.36 15.94
CA PHE A 3 13.37 -2.61 15.13
C PHE A 3 11.94 -2.78 15.67
N SER A 4 11.57 -3.99 16.07
CA SER A 4 10.26 -4.28 16.67
C SER A 4 10.02 -3.55 18.00
N ASP A 5 11.08 -3.20 18.74
CA ASP A 5 10.96 -2.51 20.02
C ASP A 5 10.63 -1.01 19.86
N LEU A 6 10.87 -0.45 18.66
CA LEU A 6 10.69 0.98 18.36
C LEU A 6 9.27 1.34 17.86
N PHE A 7 8.53 0.37 17.33
CA PHE A 7 7.34 0.62 16.50
C PHE A 7 6.06 -0.06 17.02
N GLY A 8 5.98 -0.41 18.30
CA GLY A 8 4.73 -0.84 18.92
C GLY A 8 4.19 -2.21 18.47
N SER A 9 2.85 -2.31 18.32
CA SER A 9 2.16 -3.59 18.06
C SER A 9 2.48 -4.16 16.67
N GLY A 10 2.18 -5.45 16.47
CA GLY A 10 2.37 -6.09 15.16
C GLY A 10 1.53 -5.47 14.02
N GLU A 11 0.45 -4.75 14.34
CA GLU A 11 -0.35 -4.00 13.36
C GLU A 11 0.32 -2.72 12.93
N HIS A 12 0.80 -1.92 13.89
CA HIS A 12 1.53 -0.69 13.60
C HIS A 12 2.79 -0.96 12.78
N LEU A 13 3.50 -2.04 13.12
CA LEU A 13 4.65 -2.50 12.34
C LEU A 13 4.29 -2.83 10.89
N ARG A 14 3.12 -3.43 10.64
CA ARG A 14 2.64 -3.67 9.26
C ARG A 14 2.39 -2.36 8.53
N ASN A 15 1.75 -1.39 9.19
CA ASN A 15 1.46 -0.09 8.62
C ASN A 15 2.75 0.65 8.22
N ILE A 16 3.75 0.69 9.09
CA ILE A 16 5.06 1.28 8.79
C ILE A 16 5.73 0.58 7.62
N ASN A 17 5.67 -0.76 7.56
CA ASN A 17 6.23 -1.49 6.42
C ASN A 17 5.53 -1.15 5.10
N HIS A 18 4.20 -0.97 5.10
CA HIS A 18 3.48 -0.50 3.93
C HIS A 18 3.90 0.92 3.54
N PHE A 19 3.90 1.83 4.51
CA PHE A 19 4.29 3.22 4.30
C PHE A 19 5.72 3.34 3.74
N ALA A 20 6.67 2.62 4.33
CA ALA A 20 8.06 2.66 3.89
C ALA A 20 8.28 2.06 2.50
N SER A 21 7.54 1.01 2.15
CA SER A 21 7.55 0.47 0.78
C SER A 21 7.05 1.51 -0.23
N ILE A 22 6.00 2.24 0.12
CA ILE A 22 5.43 3.30 -0.71
C ILE A 22 6.42 4.45 -0.89
N VAL A 23 7.05 4.91 0.20
CA VAL A 23 8.07 5.96 0.15
C VAL A 23 9.28 5.53 -0.70
N ASN A 24 9.75 4.29 -0.53
CA ASN A 24 10.85 3.75 -1.34
C ASN A 24 10.51 3.85 -2.83
N LEU A 25 9.33 3.39 -3.24
CA LEU A 25 8.88 3.46 -4.63
C LEU A 25 8.73 4.88 -5.15
N ALA A 26 8.25 5.81 -4.33
CA ALA A 26 8.19 7.23 -4.69
C ALA A 26 9.59 7.81 -4.93
N SER A 27 10.61 7.34 -4.19
CA SER A 27 11.99 7.82 -4.31
C SER A 27 12.82 7.18 -5.43
N VAL A 28 12.28 6.18 -6.16
CA VAL A 28 13.04 5.47 -7.22
C VAL A 28 13.36 6.39 -8.40
N ASP A 29 12.43 7.28 -8.77
CA ASP A 29 12.57 8.15 -9.94
C ASP A 29 13.33 9.45 -9.62
N GLY A 30 13.78 9.66 -8.37
CA GLY A 30 14.52 10.84 -7.93
C GLY A 30 14.06 11.37 -6.57
N GLU A 31 14.34 12.64 -6.30
CA GLU A 31 13.88 13.31 -5.08
C GLU A 31 12.35 13.43 -5.07
N ILE A 32 11.74 13.13 -3.91
CA ILE A 32 10.31 13.27 -3.66
C ILE A 32 9.92 14.74 -3.85
N ASN A 33 9.08 15.01 -4.85
CA ASN A 33 8.61 16.36 -5.12
C ASN A 33 7.43 16.76 -4.21
N GLU A 34 6.99 18.02 -4.30
CA GLU A 34 5.93 18.55 -3.43
C GLU A 34 4.58 17.80 -3.59
N LYS A 35 4.23 17.38 -4.81
CA LYS A 35 3.00 16.62 -5.04
C LYS A 35 3.07 15.24 -4.41
N GLU A 36 4.22 14.57 -4.55
CA GLU A 36 4.46 13.26 -3.92
C GLU A 36 4.48 13.39 -2.40
N ARG A 37 5.04 14.46 -1.85
CA ARG A 37 5.03 14.74 -0.42
C ARG A 37 3.61 14.84 0.15
N VAL A 38 2.72 15.56 -0.52
CA VAL A 38 1.31 15.66 -0.12
C VAL A 38 0.61 14.30 -0.15
N LEU A 39 0.90 13.46 -1.14
CA LEU A 39 0.37 12.09 -1.21
C LEU A 39 0.91 11.23 -0.06
N LEU A 40 2.22 11.27 0.20
CA LEU A 40 2.85 10.53 1.28
C LEU A 40 2.30 10.95 2.65
N GLU A 41 2.02 12.24 2.86
CA GLU A 41 1.36 12.73 4.07
C GLU A 41 -0.06 12.17 4.23
N ARG A 42 -0.82 12.00 3.14
CA ARG A 42 -2.13 11.35 3.18
C ARG A 42 -2.02 9.87 3.53
N PHE A 43 -1.10 9.14 2.88
CA PHE A 43 -0.86 7.74 3.20
C PHE A 43 -0.39 7.56 4.65
N ALA A 44 0.46 8.46 5.15
CA ALA A 44 0.88 8.45 6.55
C ALA A 44 -0.31 8.56 7.51
N ARG A 45 -1.26 9.47 7.24
CA ARG A 45 -2.49 9.59 8.05
C ARG A 45 -3.35 8.33 7.97
N LYS A 46 -3.56 7.79 6.77
CA LYS A 46 -4.36 6.56 6.56
C LYS A 46 -3.74 5.35 7.28
N LEU A 47 -2.42 5.27 7.29
CA LEU A 47 -1.64 4.18 7.91
C LEU A 47 -1.31 4.44 9.40
N ASP A 48 -1.87 5.48 10.02
CA ASP A 48 -1.61 5.85 11.42
C ASP A 48 -0.11 6.08 11.73
N ILE A 49 0.65 6.64 10.77
CA ILE A 49 2.08 6.88 10.93
C ILE A 49 2.29 8.21 11.67
N SER A 50 3.02 8.15 12.78
CA SER A 50 3.37 9.36 13.54
C SER A 50 4.35 10.25 12.78
N GLU A 51 4.41 11.54 13.14
CA GLU A 51 5.35 12.48 12.52
C GLU A 51 6.83 12.05 12.67
N GLN A 52 7.17 11.39 13.78
CA GLN A 52 8.52 10.89 14.02
C GLN A 52 8.86 9.73 13.08
N GLU A 53 7.95 8.78 12.92
CA GLU A 53 8.08 7.64 12.02
C GLU A 53 8.12 8.10 10.56
N TYR A 54 7.26 9.05 10.20
CA TYR A 54 7.25 9.67 8.88
C TYR A 54 8.63 10.23 8.53
N LYS A 55 9.21 11.06 9.42
CA LYS A 55 10.55 11.65 9.22
C LYS A 55 11.63 10.58 9.14
N MET A 56 11.52 9.51 9.94
CA MET A 56 12.49 8.41 9.93
C MET A 56 12.47 7.66 8.59
N VAL A 57 11.29 7.32 8.10
CA VAL A 57 11.10 6.60 6.83
C VAL A 57 11.50 7.45 5.64
N ILE A 58 11.12 8.73 5.59
CA ILE A 58 11.48 9.66 4.51
C ILE A 58 12.99 9.89 4.44
N LYS A 59 13.69 9.90 5.59
CA LYS A 59 15.13 10.11 5.63
C LYS A 59 15.90 8.94 5.03
N ASN A 60 15.50 7.70 5.33
CA ASN A 60 16.19 6.49 4.91
C ASN A 60 15.20 5.44 4.32
N PRO A 61 14.58 5.71 3.17
CA PRO A 61 13.57 4.79 2.61
C PRO A 61 14.15 3.45 2.15
N GLN A 62 15.45 3.40 1.87
CA GLN A 62 16.17 2.19 1.46
C GLN A 62 16.42 1.20 2.62
N GLU A 63 16.27 1.63 3.88
CA GLU A 63 16.32 0.71 5.03
C GLU A 63 15.10 -0.20 5.11
N PHE A 64 14.08 0.04 4.28
CA PHE A 64 12.85 -0.74 4.20
C PHE A 64 12.73 -1.39 2.82
N PRO A 65 13.55 -2.41 2.52
CA PRO A 65 13.48 -3.09 1.23
C PRO A 65 12.12 -3.78 1.08
N ILE A 66 11.47 -3.55 -0.06
CA ILE A 66 10.32 -4.33 -0.48
C ILE A 66 10.83 -5.75 -0.67
N SER A 67 10.48 -6.63 0.26
CA SER A 67 10.82 -8.04 0.12
C SER A 67 10.08 -8.58 -1.10
N ALA A 68 10.83 -9.06 -2.09
CA ALA A 68 10.24 -9.76 -3.21
C ALA A 68 9.49 -10.98 -2.67
N TYR A 69 8.16 -10.96 -2.75
CA TYR A 69 7.36 -12.09 -2.32
C TYR A 69 7.46 -13.19 -3.37
N ASN A 70 7.94 -14.36 -2.96
CA ASN A 70 8.18 -15.50 -3.85
C ASN A 70 6.89 -16.15 -4.37
N SER A 71 5.73 -15.82 -3.79
CA SER A 71 4.44 -16.38 -4.19
C SER A 71 3.41 -15.29 -4.47
N VAL A 72 2.50 -15.56 -5.41
CA VAL A 72 1.42 -14.64 -5.80
C VAL A 72 0.47 -14.41 -4.62
N GLU A 73 0.22 -15.43 -3.83
CA GLU A 73 -0.65 -15.38 -2.65
C GLU A 73 -0.12 -14.38 -1.63
N LYS A 74 1.18 -14.37 -1.34
CA LYS A 74 1.79 -13.39 -0.42
C LYS A 74 1.75 -11.96 -0.96
N ARG A 75 1.87 -11.78 -2.29
CA ARG A 75 1.71 -10.46 -2.91
C ARG A 75 0.28 -9.96 -2.77
N LEU A 76 -0.69 -10.85 -2.97
CA LEU A 76 -2.12 -10.54 -2.79
C LEU A 76 -2.46 -10.26 -1.33
N GLU A 77 -1.94 -11.03 -0.38
CA GLU A 77 -2.10 -10.79 1.06
C GLU A 77 -1.62 -9.39 1.44
N ARG A 78 -0.42 -9.01 0.97
CA ARG A 78 0.12 -7.66 1.21
C ARG A 78 -0.70 -6.55 0.57
N LEU A 79 -1.17 -6.76 -0.66
CA LEU A 79 -2.01 -5.77 -1.31
C LEU A 79 -3.35 -5.63 -0.58
N HIS A 80 -3.96 -6.75 -0.19
CA HIS A 80 -5.21 -6.77 0.58
C HIS A 80 -5.06 -6.06 1.93
N ASP A 81 -3.98 -6.32 2.67
CA ASP A 81 -3.68 -5.64 3.93
C ASP A 81 -3.58 -4.12 3.75
N LEU A 82 -2.91 -3.65 2.69
CA LEU A 82 -2.86 -2.22 2.36
C LEU A 82 -4.26 -1.68 2.12
N PHE A 83 -5.06 -2.33 1.25
CA PHE A 83 -6.40 -1.89 0.88
C PHE A 83 -7.35 -1.79 2.08
N LYS A 84 -7.26 -2.71 3.06
CA LYS A 84 -8.05 -2.62 4.29
C LYS A 84 -7.84 -1.32 5.07
N ILE A 85 -6.64 -0.75 4.99
CA ILE A 85 -6.27 0.43 5.74
C ILE A 85 -6.58 1.70 4.93
N ILE A 86 -6.13 1.75 3.67
CA ILE A 86 -6.23 2.97 2.86
C ILE A 86 -7.64 3.23 2.32
N PHE A 87 -8.52 2.23 2.36
CA PHE A 87 -9.93 2.35 1.97
C PHE A 87 -10.85 2.55 3.18
N ALA A 88 -10.32 2.73 4.40
CA ALA A 88 -11.14 2.91 5.60
C ALA A 88 -12.05 4.15 5.54
N ASP A 89 -11.68 5.16 4.75
CA ASP A 89 -12.46 6.36 4.46
C ASP A 89 -13.33 6.26 3.20
N ASN A 90 -13.35 5.10 2.53
CA ASN A 90 -14.06 4.81 1.27
C ASN A 90 -13.65 5.68 0.06
N GLU A 91 -12.48 6.31 0.09
CA GLU A 91 -12.02 7.18 -1.00
C GLU A 91 -10.58 6.85 -1.42
N ILE A 92 -10.39 6.61 -2.73
CA ILE A 92 -9.09 6.57 -3.39
C ILE A 92 -9.20 7.44 -4.63
N ASP A 93 -8.35 8.46 -4.74
CA ASP A 93 -8.27 9.28 -5.95
C ASP A 93 -7.24 8.76 -6.97
N HIS A 94 -7.16 9.41 -8.12
CA HIS A 94 -6.31 8.99 -9.23
C HIS A 94 -4.82 9.02 -8.87
N GLU A 95 -4.40 10.02 -8.09
CA GLU A 95 -3.03 10.14 -7.62
C GLU A 95 -2.65 9.02 -6.65
N GLU A 96 -3.53 8.70 -5.70
CA GLU A 96 -3.37 7.55 -4.79
C GLU A 96 -3.36 6.23 -5.58
N GLU A 97 -4.27 6.05 -6.54
CA GLU A 97 -4.31 4.87 -7.42
C GLU A 97 -3.00 4.67 -8.17
N THR A 98 -2.41 5.76 -8.69
CA THR A 98 -1.11 5.72 -9.38
C THR A 98 0.00 5.21 -8.46
N LEU A 99 0.01 5.65 -7.19
CA LEU A 99 1.00 5.22 -6.21
C LEU A 99 0.80 3.75 -5.80
N ILE A 100 -0.46 3.31 -5.64
CA ILE A 100 -0.82 1.92 -5.35
C ILE A 100 -0.42 1.01 -6.53
N LYS A 101 -0.52 1.50 -7.77
CA LYS A 101 -0.05 0.78 -8.96
C LYS A 101 1.45 0.54 -8.93
N ARG A 102 2.24 1.56 -8.58
CA ARG A 102 3.69 1.41 -8.36
C ARG A 102 3.96 0.41 -7.23
N TYR A 103 3.17 0.44 -6.16
CA TYR A 103 3.25 -0.52 -5.06
C TYR A 103 3.01 -1.96 -5.50
N ALA A 104 1.92 -2.24 -6.22
CA ALA A 104 1.64 -3.57 -6.75
C ALA A 104 2.74 -4.07 -7.70
N ILE A 105 3.29 -3.20 -8.55
CA ILE A 105 4.43 -3.54 -9.41
C ILE A 105 5.67 -3.86 -8.57
N GLY A 106 5.95 -3.07 -7.52
CA GLY A 106 7.04 -3.31 -6.57
C GLY A 106 6.90 -4.64 -5.80
N LEU A 107 5.67 -5.10 -5.54
CA LEU A 107 5.42 -6.44 -4.99
C LEU A 107 5.70 -7.57 -6.00
N GLY A 108 5.82 -7.25 -7.29
CA GLY A 108 6.15 -8.19 -8.37
C GLY A 108 4.99 -8.53 -9.31
N PHE A 109 3.88 -7.79 -9.29
CA PHE A 109 2.85 -7.92 -10.33
C PHE A 109 3.33 -7.31 -11.64
N SER A 110 2.95 -7.89 -12.78
CA SER A 110 3.13 -7.22 -14.09
C SER A 110 2.26 -5.98 -14.16
N ASN A 111 2.61 -5.02 -15.02
CA ASN A 111 1.84 -3.78 -15.18
C ASN A 111 0.35 -4.04 -15.49
N GLU A 112 0.08 -4.98 -16.41
CA GLU A 112 -1.30 -5.38 -16.77
C GLU A 112 -2.05 -6.01 -15.60
N ASN A 113 -1.39 -6.89 -14.83
CA ASN A 113 -2.03 -7.55 -13.69
C ASN A 113 -2.23 -6.59 -12.52
N ALA A 114 -1.29 -5.67 -12.28
CA ALA A 114 -1.40 -4.65 -11.24
C ALA A 114 -2.65 -3.78 -11.46
N GLU A 115 -2.86 -3.32 -12.69
CA GLU A 115 -4.04 -2.52 -13.05
C GLU A 115 -5.36 -3.28 -12.86
N LYS A 116 -5.43 -4.53 -13.34
CA LYS A 116 -6.62 -5.37 -13.16
C LYS A 116 -6.91 -5.63 -11.69
N ILE A 117 -5.89 -5.98 -10.91
CA ILE A 117 -6.05 -6.30 -9.48
C ILE A 117 -6.47 -5.05 -8.71
N ILE A 118 -5.84 -3.89 -8.94
CA ILE A 118 -6.18 -2.64 -8.24
C ILE A 118 -7.61 -2.21 -8.54
N LYS A 119 -8.00 -2.18 -9.82
CA LYS A 119 -9.37 -1.87 -10.20
C LYS A 119 -10.36 -2.80 -9.53
N ARG A 120 -10.04 -4.09 -9.48
CA ARG A 120 -10.87 -5.10 -8.83
C ARG A 120 -10.94 -4.93 -7.32
N SER A 121 -9.82 -4.62 -6.67
CA SER A 121 -9.77 -4.30 -5.25
C SER A 121 -10.62 -3.07 -4.92
N ILE A 122 -10.54 -2.00 -5.71
CA ILE A 122 -11.40 -0.81 -5.53
C ILE A 122 -12.88 -1.19 -5.62
N GLN A 123 -13.29 -2.00 -6.61
CA GLN A 123 -14.68 -2.47 -6.74
C GLN A 123 -15.13 -3.30 -5.52
N ILE A 124 -14.28 -4.19 -5.03
CA ILE A 124 -14.58 -5.03 -3.86
C ILE A 124 -14.74 -4.17 -2.61
N PHE A 125 -13.79 -3.29 -2.34
CA PHE A 125 -13.78 -2.47 -1.12
C PHE A 125 -14.82 -1.34 -1.15
N SER A 126 -15.21 -0.85 -2.33
CA SER A 126 -16.33 0.10 -2.51
C SER A 126 -17.72 -0.55 -2.50
N GLY A 127 -17.80 -1.88 -2.48
CA GLY A 127 -19.08 -2.60 -2.58
C GLY A 127 -19.73 -2.54 -3.98
N GLN A 128 -19.05 -2.04 -5.00
CA GLN A 128 -19.52 -1.98 -6.39
C GLN A 128 -19.35 -3.32 -7.12
N LEU A 129 -19.75 -4.41 -6.48
CA LEU A 129 -19.69 -5.75 -7.08
C LEU A 129 -20.78 -5.89 -8.15
N ASN A 130 -20.39 -6.36 -9.33
CA ASN A 130 -21.36 -6.71 -10.35
C ASN A 130 -22.08 -8.02 -9.97
N PHE A 131 -23.17 -8.35 -10.67
CA PHE A 131 -23.99 -9.52 -10.35
C PHE A 131 -23.23 -10.85 -10.46
N GLU A 132 -22.39 -11.03 -11.48
CA GLU A 132 -21.62 -12.26 -11.70
C GLU A 132 -20.64 -12.50 -10.54
N ASP A 133 -19.97 -11.43 -10.10
CA ASP A 133 -19.05 -11.49 -8.98
C ASP A 133 -19.75 -11.79 -7.65
N TYR A 134 -20.91 -11.19 -7.45
CA TYR A 134 -21.75 -11.44 -6.29
C TYR A 134 -22.18 -12.92 -6.25
N GLN A 135 -22.64 -13.48 -7.38
CA GLN A 135 -22.97 -14.90 -7.47
C GLN A 135 -21.75 -15.79 -7.15
N TYR A 136 -20.59 -15.50 -7.73
CA TYR A 136 -19.36 -16.25 -7.48
C TYR A 136 -18.99 -16.30 -5.99
N LEU A 137 -19.13 -15.19 -5.27
CA LEU A 137 -18.83 -15.13 -3.84
C LEU A 137 -19.85 -15.89 -2.97
N LEU A 138 -21.10 -16.04 -3.41
CA LEU A 138 -22.11 -16.83 -2.71
C LEU A 138 -21.95 -18.34 -2.90
N ASP A 139 -21.37 -18.76 -4.02
CA ASP A 139 -21.17 -20.17 -4.37
C ASP A 139 -19.84 -20.75 -3.82
N LYS A 140 -19.07 -19.95 -3.07
CA LYS A 140 -17.75 -20.27 -2.49
C LYS A 140 -17.86 -20.72 -1.03
#